data_AF-A0A6J0T2J6-F1
#
_entry.id   AF-A0A6J0T2J6-F1
#
_cell.length_a   1.000
_cell.length_b   1.000
_cell.length_c   1.000
_cell.angle_alpha   90.00
_cell.angle_beta   90.00
_cell.angle_gamma   90.00
#
_symmetry.space_group_name_H-M   'P 1'
#
loop_
_entity.id
_entity.type
_entity.pdbx_description
1 polymer ?
#
loop_
_entity_poly.entity_id
_entity_poly.type
_entity_poly.pdbx_seq_one_letter_code
_entity_poly.pdbx_strand_id
1 'polypeptide(L)'
;MPPANQKKGCVAFTAFSFRFAKWLGRTYLLDWLRGKDSALRLCRLAVDAEGANREEKQLLFTSDPVAIMQQDYQNLPIDIQTSKLLDWLVDRRHCNLKWQAQVRTVREKIAVAIQDMPENEEIKQLLSGSYIHYFHCLRIVDILKGTEASTKNIFGRYSSQRMKDWQEIVSLYEKDNTYLVELASLLVRNVSYEIPSFKKQISKCQQLQQEYSRKEEEYHLAASEMRERFYTSCKQYGITGDNVHRELLALVKDLPSQLNNIGAAASGLLEAINLYQACVQFVCDSSTEEVVPLLRHVQARGNTTIYEWRRGVKPTSVERPRTEAVQQVVDKDAIDWGDFGAESTSTVEAVDCGISVEGASEEIDWGISLEFEAQENAAGGIDWGDGSDGTAQIMVLEAGSDAPEGIAQGPDALTILETSETRNQFIDELMELEIFLSQRIVEMSEEADILAMSQFQLAPPILQDQTKGKLEAMMAAIQDLIGRLTSLRMQHLFMILASPRYVDRVTELLHQKLKQADLLLLKKEHMVKKRQDALEEQANLEPKLDVLVQKTKDLQKLIEADISKRYSGRPVNLMGATF
;
A
#
# COMPACT_ATOMS: atom_id res chain seq x y z
N MET A 1 -52.01 32.13 -63.84
CA MET A 1 -52.17 33.61 -63.78
C MET A 1 -52.30 34.03 -62.31
N PRO A 2 -51.71 35.17 -61.90
CA PRO A 2 -51.34 35.59 -60.52
C PRO A 2 -52.50 36.34 -59.80
N PRO A 3 -52.35 37.16 -58.71
CA PRO A 3 -51.23 37.54 -57.79
C PRO A 3 -51.58 37.40 -56.26
N ALA A 4 -50.71 37.46 -55.24
CA ALA A 4 -49.69 38.41 -54.72
C ALA A 4 -50.22 39.71 -54.06
N ASN A 5 -50.20 39.80 -52.71
CA ASN A 5 -49.72 40.96 -51.92
C ASN A 5 -49.84 40.77 -50.38
N GLN A 6 -48.72 40.47 -49.70
CA GLN A 6 -48.50 40.73 -48.28
C GLN A 6 -47.01 41.05 -48.10
N LYS A 7 -46.68 42.32 -47.88
CA LYS A 7 -45.42 42.83 -47.27
C LYS A 7 -45.44 44.35 -47.34
N LYS A 8 -45.76 44.99 -46.20
CA LYS A 8 -45.31 46.34 -45.77
C LYS A 8 -46.03 46.67 -44.47
N GLY A 9 -45.37 46.43 -43.34
CA GLY A 9 -45.89 46.74 -42.00
C GLY A 9 -44.96 46.34 -40.85
N CYS A 10 -44.03 45.40 -41.09
CA CYS A 10 -43.21 44.82 -40.01
C CYS A 10 -41.80 45.42 -39.83
N VAL A 11 -41.48 46.56 -40.43
CA VAL A 11 -40.10 47.12 -40.37
C VAL A 11 -40.03 48.48 -39.65
N ALA A 12 -41.16 49.05 -39.20
CA ALA A 12 -41.18 50.32 -38.46
C ALA A 12 -41.30 50.17 -36.92
N PHE A 13 -41.71 49.00 -36.40
CA PHE A 13 -41.91 48.80 -34.95
C PHE A 13 -40.64 48.36 -34.19
N THR A 14 -39.66 47.82 -34.92
CA THR A 14 -38.40 47.31 -34.36
C THR A 14 -37.33 48.38 -34.14
N ALA A 15 -37.45 49.56 -34.74
CA ALA A 15 -36.50 50.66 -34.56
C ALA A 15 -36.84 51.60 -33.37
N PHE A 16 -38.11 51.66 -32.94
CA PHE A 16 -38.52 52.47 -31.77
C PHE A 16 -38.25 51.75 -30.44
N SER A 17 -38.31 50.41 -30.44
CA SER A 17 -38.07 49.58 -29.26
C SER A 17 -36.60 49.51 -28.83
N PHE A 18 -35.66 49.80 -29.73
CA PHE A 18 -34.22 49.69 -29.44
C PHE A 18 -33.57 50.98 -28.91
N ARG A 19 -34.22 52.16 -29.07
CA ARG A 19 -33.72 53.42 -28.48
C ARG A 19 -34.27 53.72 -27.08
N PHE A 20 -35.42 53.14 -26.70
CA PHE A 20 -35.93 53.24 -25.33
C PHE A 20 -35.23 52.26 -24.36
N ALA A 21 -34.84 51.08 -24.86
CA ALA A 21 -34.13 50.04 -24.11
C ALA A 21 -32.67 50.39 -23.75
N LYS A 22 -32.10 51.47 -24.30
CA LYS A 22 -30.75 51.96 -23.96
C LYS A 22 -30.74 53.09 -22.92
N TRP A 23 -31.91 53.61 -22.54
CA TRP A 23 -32.06 54.62 -21.49
C TRP A 23 -32.48 54.02 -20.13
N LEU A 24 -33.21 52.89 -20.13
CA LEU A 24 -33.59 52.17 -18.91
C LEU A 24 -32.60 51.05 -18.52
N GLY A 25 -31.32 51.29 -18.76
CA GLY A 25 -30.24 50.48 -18.21
C GLY A 25 -29.85 51.00 -16.83
N ARG A 26 -30.61 50.63 -15.77
CA ARG A 26 -30.15 50.37 -14.39
C ARG A 26 -31.34 50.42 -13.42
N THR A 27 -31.51 49.32 -12.67
CA THR A 27 -32.49 49.08 -11.59
C THR A 27 -33.93 48.82 -12.05
N TYR A 28 -34.60 47.80 -11.49
CA TYR A 28 -36.00 47.37 -11.73
C TYR A 28 -36.32 46.37 -12.86
N LEU A 29 -35.45 45.40 -13.16
CA LEU A 29 -35.83 44.27 -14.04
C LEU A 29 -36.54 43.10 -13.32
N LEU A 30 -36.44 43.02 -11.98
CA LEU A 30 -37.01 41.91 -11.20
C LEU A 30 -38.45 42.15 -10.72
N ASP A 31 -38.88 43.40 -10.54
CA ASP A 31 -40.27 43.73 -10.20
C ASP A 31 -41.22 43.63 -11.41
N TRP A 32 -40.71 43.83 -12.63
CA TRP A 32 -41.51 43.75 -13.85
C TRP A 32 -41.87 42.31 -14.25
N LEU A 33 -40.99 41.34 -13.97
CA LEU A 33 -41.24 39.92 -14.25
C LEU A 33 -42.24 39.30 -13.26
N ARG A 34 -42.37 39.85 -12.05
CA ARG A 34 -43.31 39.36 -11.03
C ARG A 34 -44.76 39.79 -11.27
N GLY A 35 -44.99 40.79 -12.14
CA GLY A 35 -46.33 41.29 -12.50
C GLY A 35 -46.97 40.65 -13.75
N LYS A 36 -46.23 39.85 -14.53
CA LYS A 36 -46.75 39.26 -15.78
C LYS A 36 -47.78 38.15 -15.55
N ASP A 37 -47.64 37.36 -14.48
CA ASP A 37 -48.61 36.30 -14.15
C ASP A 37 -49.93 36.88 -13.64
N SER A 38 -49.87 38.02 -12.94
CA SER A 38 -51.05 38.76 -12.47
C SER A 38 -51.83 39.40 -13.62
N ALA A 39 -51.13 39.97 -14.60
CA ALA A 39 -51.75 40.56 -15.79
C ALA A 39 -52.38 39.50 -16.71
N LEU A 40 -51.74 38.34 -16.86
CA LEU A 40 -52.29 37.22 -17.66
C LEU A 40 -53.51 36.57 -16.98
N ARG A 41 -53.56 36.49 -15.65
CA ARG A 41 -54.77 36.04 -14.92
C ARG A 41 -55.91 37.04 -14.99
N LEU A 42 -55.63 38.35 -14.89
CA LEU A 42 -56.64 39.40 -15.04
C LEU A 42 -57.20 39.45 -16.47
N CYS A 43 -56.37 39.27 -17.50
CA CYS A 43 -56.83 39.15 -18.87
C CYS A 43 -57.66 37.88 -19.09
N ARG A 44 -57.35 36.77 -18.41
CA ARG A 44 -58.13 35.52 -18.54
C ARG A 44 -59.49 35.61 -17.86
N LEU A 45 -59.55 36.22 -16.66
CA LEU A 45 -60.80 36.53 -15.97
C LEU A 45 -61.67 37.55 -16.74
N ALA A 46 -61.05 38.50 -17.45
CA ALA A 46 -61.76 39.43 -18.31
C ALA A 46 -62.32 38.77 -19.58
N VAL A 47 -61.60 37.81 -20.17
CA VAL A 47 -62.05 37.04 -21.34
C VAL A 47 -63.17 36.06 -20.97
N ASP A 48 -63.10 35.42 -19.80
CA ASP A 48 -64.16 34.49 -19.33
C ASP A 48 -65.45 35.23 -18.92
N ALA A 49 -65.37 36.52 -18.55
CA ALA A 49 -66.51 37.34 -18.18
C ALA A 49 -67.35 37.87 -19.37
N GLU A 50 -66.86 37.78 -20.62
CA GLU A 50 -67.63 38.19 -21.80
C GLU A 50 -68.74 37.20 -22.17
N GLY A 51 -68.67 35.94 -21.68
CA GLY A 51 -69.68 34.89 -21.94
C GLY A 51 -70.66 34.58 -20.80
N ALA A 52 -70.48 35.17 -19.60
CA ALA A 52 -71.22 34.79 -18.40
C ALA A 52 -72.59 35.50 -18.26
N ASN A 53 -73.59 34.78 -17.77
CA ASN A 53 -74.96 35.27 -17.61
C ASN A 53 -75.07 36.26 -16.43
N ARG A 54 -76.12 37.09 -16.42
CA ARG A 54 -76.24 38.29 -15.54
C ARG A 54 -76.16 37.99 -14.03
N GLU A 55 -76.50 36.77 -13.61
CA GLU A 55 -76.41 36.30 -12.22
C GLU A 55 -74.98 35.89 -11.80
N GLU A 56 -74.18 35.33 -12.69
CA GLU A 56 -72.76 34.98 -12.42
C GLU A 56 -71.89 36.23 -12.29
N LYS A 57 -72.21 37.28 -13.06
CA LYS A 57 -71.58 38.60 -12.93
C LYS A 57 -71.89 39.25 -11.58
N GLN A 58 -73.00 38.89 -10.93
CA GLN A 58 -73.38 39.45 -9.64
C GLN A 58 -72.63 38.76 -8.49
N LEU A 59 -72.35 37.45 -8.58
CA LEU A 59 -71.51 36.74 -7.60
C LEU A 59 -70.03 37.19 -7.66
N LEU A 60 -69.46 37.36 -8.86
CA LEU A 60 -68.07 37.84 -9.05
C LEU A 60 -67.83 39.28 -8.55
N PHE A 61 -68.87 40.11 -8.48
CA PHE A 61 -68.79 41.49 -7.97
C PHE A 61 -69.18 41.62 -6.48
N THR A 62 -69.61 40.53 -5.82
CA THR A 62 -69.99 40.55 -4.39
C THR A 62 -68.91 40.02 -3.44
N SER A 63 -67.94 39.26 -3.94
CA SER A 63 -66.75 38.89 -3.18
C SER A 63 -65.63 39.90 -3.45
N ASP A 64 -65.22 40.65 -2.43
CA ASP A 64 -64.08 41.56 -2.51
C ASP A 64 -62.86 40.83 -3.09
N PRO A 65 -62.34 41.22 -4.28
CA PRO A 65 -61.14 40.61 -4.87
C PRO A 65 -59.92 40.71 -3.95
N VAL A 66 -59.92 41.72 -3.07
CA VAL A 66 -58.93 41.94 -2.02
C VAL A 66 -58.97 40.83 -0.96
N ALA A 67 -60.14 40.31 -0.61
CA ALA A 67 -60.29 39.24 0.38
C ALA A 67 -59.81 37.88 -0.16
N ILE A 68 -60.10 37.59 -1.43
CA ILE A 68 -59.65 36.35 -2.10
C ILE A 68 -58.12 36.38 -2.33
N MET A 69 -57.55 37.51 -2.75
CA MET A 69 -56.08 37.64 -2.86
C MET A 69 -55.39 37.60 -1.50
N GLN A 70 -55.96 38.17 -0.44
CA GLN A 70 -55.39 38.10 0.91
C GLN A 70 -55.35 36.67 1.46
N GLN A 71 -56.33 35.83 1.15
CA GLN A 71 -56.35 34.41 1.55
C GLN A 71 -55.25 33.59 0.84
N ASP A 72 -54.98 33.86 -0.45
CA ASP A 72 -53.92 33.16 -1.19
C ASP A 72 -52.50 33.55 -0.70
N TYR A 73 -52.27 34.82 -0.34
CA TYR A 73 -50.99 35.25 0.25
C TYR A 73 -50.75 34.68 1.64
N GLN A 74 -51.82 34.40 2.39
CA GLN A 74 -51.72 33.77 3.71
C GLN A 74 -51.32 32.30 3.65
N ASN A 75 -51.44 31.61 2.51
CA ASN A 75 -51.08 30.19 2.38
C ASN A 75 -49.66 29.95 1.81
N LEU A 76 -48.95 31.00 1.40
CA LEU A 76 -47.59 30.87 0.86
C LEU A 76 -46.57 30.51 1.96
N PRO A 77 -45.73 29.48 1.76
CA PRO A 77 -44.70 29.10 2.72
C PRO A 77 -43.64 30.18 2.89
N ILE A 78 -43.10 30.27 4.10
CA ILE A 78 -41.98 31.14 4.44
C ILE A 78 -40.70 30.31 4.38
N ASP A 79 -39.97 30.44 3.29
CA ASP A 79 -38.70 29.76 3.12
C ASP A 79 -37.55 30.64 3.63
N ILE A 80 -36.73 30.09 4.53
CA ILE A 80 -35.61 30.79 5.17
C ILE A 80 -34.37 29.94 4.98
N GLN A 81 -33.30 30.53 4.43
CA GLN A 81 -32.02 29.84 4.38
C GLN A 81 -31.43 29.73 5.79
N THR A 82 -31.09 28.52 6.23
CA THR A 82 -30.61 28.24 7.59
C THR A 82 -29.43 29.12 7.98
N SER A 83 -28.45 29.30 7.08
CA SER A 83 -27.29 30.17 7.32
C SER A 83 -27.62 31.65 7.57
N LYS A 84 -28.78 32.12 7.10
CA LYS A 84 -29.27 33.49 7.26
C LYS A 84 -30.39 33.61 8.30
N LEU A 85 -30.69 32.53 9.01
CA LEU A 85 -31.80 32.49 9.97
C LEU A 85 -31.68 33.57 11.04
N LEU A 86 -30.47 33.78 11.56
CA LEU A 86 -30.22 34.75 12.62
C LEU A 86 -30.40 36.19 12.11
N ASP A 87 -29.88 36.51 10.92
CA ASP A 87 -30.08 37.80 10.26
C ASP A 87 -31.57 38.04 9.96
N TRP A 88 -32.27 37.01 9.48
CA TRP A 88 -33.70 37.07 9.16
C TRP A 88 -34.56 37.38 10.39
N LEU A 89 -34.21 36.83 11.57
CA LEU A 89 -34.89 37.07 12.84
C LEU A 89 -34.67 38.51 13.32
N VAL A 90 -33.46 39.03 13.16
CA VAL A 90 -33.08 40.41 13.53
C VAL A 90 -33.76 41.42 12.60
N ASP A 91 -33.68 41.24 11.28
CA ASP A 91 -34.22 42.16 10.28
C ASP A 91 -35.73 42.39 10.45
N ARG A 92 -36.44 41.33 10.85
CA ARG A 92 -37.89 41.37 11.12
C ARG A 92 -38.24 41.78 12.55
N ARG A 93 -37.25 42.16 13.35
CA ARG A 93 -37.39 42.60 14.74
C ARG A 93 -38.03 41.54 15.64
N HIS A 94 -37.88 40.25 15.32
CA HIS A 94 -38.28 39.17 16.22
C HIS A 94 -37.34 39.08 17.42
N CYS A 95 -36.08 39.47 17.23
CA CYS A 95 -35.04 39.38 18.25
C CYS A 95 -34.16 40.64 18.26
N ASN A 96 -33.53 40.90 19.41
CA ASN A 96 -32.61 42.02 19.59
C ASN A 96 -31.17 41.63 19.18
N LEU A 97 -30.40 42.58 18.62
CA LEU A 97 -28.98 42.41 18.28
C LEU A 97 -28.11 42.11 19.52
N LYS A 98 -28.48 42.64 20.70
CA LYS A 98 -27.72 42.50 21.96
C LYS A 98 -28.07 41.23 22.76
N TRP A 99 -28.32 40.12 22.07
CA TRP A 99 -28.79 38.87 22.69
C TRP A 99 -27.68 38.07 23.42
N GLN A 100 -26.41 38.23 23.03
CA GLN A 100 -25.30 37.40 23.54
C GLN A 100 -25.10 37.51 25.06
N ALA A 101 -25.18 38.73 25.61
CA ALA A 101 -25.06 38.96 27.05
C ALA A 101 -26.23 38.34 27.82
N GLN A 102 -27.45 38.43 27.26
CA GLN A 102 -28.65 37.85 27.85
C GLN A 102 -28.57 36.31 27.88
N VAL A 103 -28.13 35.69 26.78
CA VAL A 103 -27.88 34.25 26.73
C VAL A 103 -26.83 33.83 27.76
N ARG A 104 -25.74 34.58 27.91
CA ARG A 104 -24.70 34.28 28.91
C ARG A 104 -25.27 34.23 30.33
N THR A 105 -26.05 35.24 30.71
CA THR A 105 -26.70 35.28 32.03
C THR A 105 -27.67 34.11 32.24
N VAL A 106 -28.45 33.75 31.22
CA VAL A 106 -29.34 32.59 31.28
C VAL A 106 -28.55 31.30 31.46
N ARG A 107 -27.42 31.15 30.76
CA ARG A 107 -26.52 29.99 30.87
C ARG A 107 -25.92 29.84 32.26
N GLU A 108 -25.48 30.94 32.86
CA GLU A 108 -24.97 30.97 34.24
C GLU A 108 -26.04 30.52 35.23
N LYS A 109 -27.28 31.00 35.08
CA LYS A 109 -28.42 30.57 35.92
C LYS A 109 -28.79 29.11 35.72
N ILE A 110 -28.77 28.61 34.49
CA ILE A 110 -28.98 27.19 34.20
C ILE A 110 -27.91 26.34 34.92
N ALA A 111 -26.63 26.74 34.87
CA ALA A 111 -25.55 26.00 35.52
C ALA A 111 -25.73 25.90 37.05
N VAL A 112 -26.26 26.94 37.69
CA VAL A 112 -26.61 26.93 39.12
C VAL A 112 -27.85 26.07 39.38
N ALA A 113 -28.92 26.26 38.60
CA ALA A 113 -30.19 25.57 38.80
C ALA A 113 -30.12 24.05 38.56
N ILE A 114 -29.20 23.58 37.70
CA ILE A 114 -28.96 22.15 37.46
C ILE A 114 -28.44 21.41 38.71
N GLN A 115 -27.76 22.12 39.63
CA GLN A 115 -27.22 21.48 40.84
C GLN A 115 -28.32 21.04 41.81
N ASP A 116 -29.50 21.66 41.75
CA ASP A 116 -30.65 21.36 42.59
C ASP A 116 -31.77 20.69 41.76
N MET A 117 -31.55 19.46 41.28
CA MET A 117 -32.53 18.66 40.52
C MET A 117 -33.18 17.54 41.35
N PRO A 118 -34.48 17.24 41.15
CA PRO A 118 -35.11 16.06 41.75
C PRO A 118 -34.65 14.79 41.05
N GLU A 119 -34.66 13.67 41.77
CA GLU A 119 -34.49 12.34 41.18
C GLU A 119 -35.71 11.98 40.32
N ASN A 120 -35.64 12.31 39.04
CA ASN A 120 -36.64 11.96 38.04
C ASN A 120 -35.93 11.49 36.76
N GLU A 121 -36.33 10.31 36.26
CA GLU A 121 -35.68 9.71 35.09
C GLU A 121 -35.85 10.52 33.80
N GLU A 122 -36.99 11.19 33.60
CA GLU A 122 -37.17 12.09 32.45
C GLU A 122 -36.25 13.31 32.54
N ILE A 123 -36.06 13.88 33.73
CA ILE A 123 -35.14 15.01 33.94
C ILE A 123 -33.70 14.55 33.72
N LYS A 124 -33.31 13.39 34.24
CA LYS A 124 -31.97 12.81 33.98
C LYS A 124 -31.72 12.60 32.49
N GLN A 125 -32.71 12.10 31.74
CA GLN A 125 -32.59 11.94 30.29
C GLN A 125 -32.43 13.27 29.56
N LEU A 126 -33.21 14.30 29.91
CA LEU A 126 -33.13 15.64 29.32
C LEU A 126 -31.77 16.33 29.59
N LEU A 127 -31.15 16.02 30.73
CA LEU A 127 -29.85 16.53 31.14
C LEU A 127 -28.67 15.68 30.62
N SER A 128 -28.92 14.46 30.13
CA SER A 128 -27.88 13.55 29.67
C SER A 128 -27.28 13.96 28.31
N GLY A 129 -26.07 14.53 28.35
CA GLY A 129 -25.24 14.78 27.15
C GLY A 129 -25.83 15.76 26.13
N SER A 130 -26.88 16.51 26.48
CA SER A 130 -27.50 17.52 25.62
C SER A 130 -27.17 18.93 26.07
N TYR A 131 -26.94 19.81 25.09
CA TYR A 131 -27.00 21.24 25.30
C TYR A 131 -28.44 21.62 25.70
N ILE A 132 -28.65 21.94 26.98
CA ILE A 132 -29.95 22.33 27.53
C ILE A 132 -30.35 23.65 26.90
N HIS A 133 -31.57 23.80 26.40
CA HIS A 133 -32.02 25.03 25.77
C HIS A 133 -33.46 25.33 26.21
N TYR A 134 -34.05 26.42 25.73
CA TYR A 134 -35.36 26.89 26.18
C TYR A 134 -36.45 25.81 26.24
N PHE A 135 -36.66 25.02 25.19
CA PHE A 135 -37.67 23.95 25.21
C PHE A 135 -37.40 22.84 26.25
N HIS A 136 -36.13 22.56 26.56
CA HIS A 136 -35.77 21.68 27.67
C HIS A 136 -36.15 22.32 29.02
N CYS A 137 -35.92 23.63 29.19
CA CYS A 137 -36.30 24.38 30.38
C CYS A 137 -37.82 24.39 30.58
N LEU A 138 -38.60 24.58 29.51
CA LEU A 138 -40.06 24.47 29.55
C LEU A 138 -40.52 23.08 30.01
N ARG A 139 -39.93 22.02 29.43
CA ARG A 139 -40.27 20.65 29.82
C ARG A 139 -39.91 20.36 31.27
N ILE A 140 -38.76 20.85 31.76
CA ILE A 140 -38.36 20.74 33.17
C ILE A 140 -39.38 21.45 34.06
N VAL A 141 -39.77 22.69 33.74
CA VAL A 141 -40.81 23.42 34.48
C VAL A 141 -42.13 22.64 34.50
N ASP A 142 -42.54 22.03 33.38
CA ASP A 142 -43.77 21.24 33.32
C ASP A 142 -43.70 19.97 34.16
N ILE A 143 -42.55 19.29 34.21
CA ILE A 143 -42.35 18.14 35.11
C ILE A 143 -42.40 18.59 36.57
N LEU A 144 -41.76 19.72 36.90
CA LEU A 144 -41.77 20.32 38.25
C LEU A 144 -43.18 20.73 38.70
N LYS A 145 -44.05 21.19 37.78
CA LYS A 145 -45.48 21.45 38.10
C LYS A 145 -46.20 20.20 38.60
N GLY A 146 -45.84 19.02 38.07
CA GLY A 146 -46.42 17.73 38.46
C GLY A 146 -45.83 17.17 39.75
N THR A 147 -44.51 17.25 39.93
CA THR A 147 -43.81 16.69 41.11
C THR A 147 -43.91 17.58 42.35
N GLU A 148 -44.07 18.89 42.20
CA GLU A 148 -44.14 19.86 43.31
C GLU A 148 -45.54 20.46 43.49
N ALA A 149 -46.59 19.74 43.07
CA ALA A 149 -47.98 20.21 43.14
C ALA A 149 -48.47 20.56 44.56
N SER A 150 -47.83 20.01 45.60
CA SER A 150 -48.16 20.20 47.03
C SER A 150 -47.53 21.45 47.67
N THR A 151 -46.65 22.18 46.99
CA THR A 151 -45.92 23.34 47.55
C THR A 151 -46.46 24.69 47.07
N LYS A 152 -47.78 24.79 46.85
CA LYS A 152 -48.42 26.08 46.49
C LYS A 152 -48.76 26.88 47.75
N ASN A 153 -48.30 28.12 47.82
CA ASN A 153 -48.71 29.08 48.84
C ASN A 153 -50.19 29.45 48.68
N ILE A 154 -50.79 30.04 49.72
CA ILE A 154 -52.22 30.44 49.81
C ILE A 154 -52.69 31.32 48.63
N PHE A 155 -51.77 31.96 47.90
CA PHE A 155 -52.02 32.75 46.69
C PHE A 155 -51.83 32.00 45.35
N GLY A 156 -51.73 30.67 45.38
CA GLY A 156 -51.56 29.82 44.18
C GLY A 156 -50.17 29.84 43.54
N ARG A 157 -49.17 30.51 44.16
CA ARG A 157 -47.78 30.57 43.69
C ARG A 157 -46.95 29.42 44.30
N TYR A 158 -46.09 28.80 43.49
CA TYR A 158 -45.16 27.76 43.94
C TYR A 158 -44.11 28.34 44.90
N SER A 159 -43.85 27.67 46.02
CA SER A 159 -42.97 28.16 47.08
C SER A 159 -41.53 27.65 46.99
N SER A 160 -41.30 26.53 46.31
CA SER A 160 -39.98 25.90 46.13
C SER A 160 -38.99 26.80 45.38
N GLN A 161 -37.74 26.81 45.86
CA GLN A 161 -36.67 27.61 45.26
C GLN A 161 -36.35 27.14 43.83
N ARG A 162 -36.20 25.83 43.64
CA ARG A 162 -36.06 25.18 42.33
C ARG A 162 -37.08 25.66 41.30
N MET A 163 -38.38 25.60 41.61
CA MET A 163 -39.41 26.03 40.68
C MET A 163 -39.28 27.52 40.33
N LYS A 164 -38.94 28.36 41.31
CA LYS A 164 -38.70 29.80 41.07
C LYS A 164 -37.50 30.02 40.16
N ASP A 165 -36.41 29.29 40.36
CA ASP A 165 -35.19 29.42 39.56
C ASP A 165 -35.45 29.03 38.09
N TRP A 166 -36.14 27.91 37.85
CA TRP A 166 -36.49 27.48 36.49
C TRP A 166 -37.54 28.37 35.83
N GLN A 167 -38.51 28.90 36.58
CA GLN A 167 -39.44 29.92 36.07
C GLN A 167 -38.74 31.22 35.72
N GLU A 168 -37.75 31.63 36.52
CA GLU A 168 -36.95 32.81 36.25
C GLU A 168 -36.12 32.60 34.96
N ILE A 169 -35.46 31.46 34.80
CA ILE A 169 -34.74 31.09 33.57
C ILE A 169 -35.64 31.17 32.34
N VAL A 170 -36.85 30.60 32.41
CA VAL A 170 -37.84 30.69 31.32
C VAL A 170 -38.22 32.14 31.04
N SER A 171 -38.48 32.95 32.06
CA SER A 171 -38.84 34.36 31.89
C SER A 171 -37.73 35.20 31.24
N LEU A 172 -36.46 34.89 31.55
CA LEU A 172 -35.30 35.55 30.96
C LEU A 172 -35.10 35.16 29.50
N TYR A 173 -35.42 33.91 29.15
CA TYR A 173 -35.42 33.45 27.76
C TYR A 173 -36.53 34.09 26.92
N GLU A 174 -37.73 34.22 27.48
CA GLU A 174 -38.90 34.81 26.82
C GLU A 174 -38.76 36.33 26.62
N LYS A 175 -38.07 37.00 27.55
CA LYS A 175 -37.73 38.42 27.41
C LYS A 175 -36.97 38.64 26.10
N ASP A 176 -37.44 39.59 25.29
CA ASP A 176 -36.86 39.92 23.97
C ASP A 176 -36.72 38.74 22.99
N ASN A 177 -37.43 37.62 23.22
CA ASN A 177 -37.30 36.36 22.48
C ASN A 177 -35.86 35.84 22.38
N THR A 178 -35.05 36.01 23.43
CA THR A 178 -33.64 35.59 23.47
C THR A 178 -33.46 34.10 23.13
N TYR A 179 -34.43 33.26 23.52
CA TYR A 179 -34.38 31.83 23.21
C TYR A 179 -34.29 31.54 21.70
N LEU A 180 -35.03 32.28 20.87
CA LEU A 180 -35.15 31.99 19.45
C LEU A 180 -33.81 32.23 18.72
N VAL A 181 -33.05 33.24 19.16
CA VAL A 181 -31.70 33.50 18.64
C VAL A 181 -30.71 32.42 19.03
N GLU A 182 -30.78 31.96 20.29
CA GLU A 182 -29.90 30.90 20.76
C GLU A 182 -30.15 29.59 19.99
N LEU A 183 -31.42 29.21 19.81
CA LEU A 183 -31.80 28.03 19.04
C LEU A 183 -31.38 28.16 17.56
N ALA A 184 -31.58 29.33 16.95
CA ALA A 184 -31.13 29.61 15.59
C ALA A 184 -29.59 29.50 15.47
N SER A 185 -28.85 30.08 16.42
CA SER A 185 -27.39 30.01 16.46
C SER A 185 -26.90 28.57 16.62
N LEU A 186 -27.54 27.79 17.49
CA LEU A 186 -27.24 26.37 17.70
C LEU A 186 -27.51 25.55 16.43
N LEU A 187 -28.65 25.76 15.78
CA LEU A 187 -29.00 25.08 14.53
C LEU A 187 -27.97 25.38 13.43
N VAL A 188 -27.62 26.65 13.24
CA VAL A 188 -26.61 27.07 12.26
C VAL A 188 -25.28 26.40 12.56
N ARG A 189 -24.84 26.39 13.82
CA ARG A 189 -23.58 25.73 14.21
C ARG A 189 -23.59 24.24 13.88
N ASN A 190 -24.67 23.53 14.23
CA ASN A 190 -24.77 22.10 14.00
C ASN A 190 -24.72 21.75 12.50
N VAL A 191 -25.49 22.49 11.68
CA VAL A 191 -25.59 22.27 10.23
C VAL A 191 -24.31 22.69 9.50
N SER A 192 -23.68 23.79 9.90
CA SER A 192 -22.52 24.35 9.19
C SER A 192 -21.18 23.76 9.62
N TYR A 193 -21.06 23.25 10.85
CA TYR A 193 -19.76 22.83 11.40
C TYR A 193 -19.78 21.44 12.02
N GLU A 194 -20.68 21.15 12.96
CA GLU A 194 -20.63 19.89 13.73
C GLU A 194 -20.90 18.67 12.84
N ILE A 195 -22.03 18.64 12.15
CA ILE A 195 -22.41 17.51 11.27
C ILE A 195 -21.36 17.31 10.17
N PRO A 196 -20.92 18.35 9.43
CA PRO A 196 -19.83 18.21 8.46
C PRO A 196 -18.51 17.71 9.05
N SER A 197 -18.15 18.15 10.27
CA SER A 197 -16.93 17.71 10.95
C SER A 197 -16.97 16.21 11.26
N PHE A 198 -18.07 15.72 11.85
CA PHE A 198 -18.27 14.29 12.10
C PHE A 198 -18.26 13.47 10.81
N LYS A 199 -18.96 13.93 9.76
CA LYS A 199 -18.93 13.26 8.44
C LYS A 199 -17.53 13.19 7.85
N LYS A 200 -16.74 14.26 7.98
CA LYS A 200 -15.35 14.31 7.51
C LYS A 200 -14.46 13.36 8.30
N GLN A 201 -14.64 13.26 9.62
CA GLN A 201 -13.92 12.30 10.45
C GLN A 201 -14.23 10.87 10.05
N ILE A 202 -15.52 10.51 9.91
CA ILE A 202 -15.95 9.18 9.45
C ILE A 202 -15.37 8.85 8.07
N SER A 203 -15.44 9.80 7.12
CA SER A 203 -14.86 9.62 5.79
C SER A 203 -13.34 9.41 5.83
N LYS A 204 -12.62 10.10 6.74
CA LYS A 204 -11.19 9.87 6.97
C LYS A 204 -10.92 8.48 7.51
N CYS A 205 -11.70 8.00 8.48
CA CYS A 205 -11.58 6.63 9.01
C CYS A 205 -11.78 5.59 7.89
N GLN A 206 -12.78 5.79 7.01
CA GLN A 206 -13.03 4.91 5.87
C GLN A 206 -11.87 4.91 4.86
N GLN A 207 -11.31 6.09 4.55
CA GLN A 207 -10.14 6.21 3.68
C GLN A 207 -8.92 5.48 4.26
N LEU A 208 -8.66 5.66 5.57
CA LEU A 208 -7.58 4.97 6.28
C LEU A 208 -7.77 3.45 6.26
N GLN A 209 -9.00 2.96 6.45
CA GLN A 209 -9.28 1.52 6.36
C GLN A 209 -8.95 0.95 4.97
N GLN A 210 -9.33 1.66 3.90
CA GLN A 210 -9.00 1.23 2.53
C GLN A 210 -7.49 1.26 2.27
N GLU A 211 -6.79 2.30 2.74
CA GLU A 211 -5.34 2.41 2.61
C GLU A 211 -4.62 1.29 3.36
N TYR A 212 -5.02 0.99 4.60
CA TYR A 212 -4.43 -0.09 5.38
C TYR A 212 -4.76 -1.46 4.78
N SER A 213 -5.97 -1.69 4.29
CA SER A 213 -6.32 -2.92 3.56
C SER A 213 -5.44 -3.12 2.33
N ARG A 214 -5.17 -2.05 1.55
CA ARG A 214 -4.27 -2.12 0.40
C ARG A 214 -2.84 -2.44 0.83
N LYS A 215 -2.34 -1.77 1.87
CA LYS A 215 -0.99 -2.02 2.42
C LYS A 215 -0.84 -3.44 2.99
N GLU A 216 -1.88 -4.01 3.60
CA GLU A 216 -1.89 -5.41 4.06
C GLU A 216 -1.64 -6.39 2.91
N GLU A 217 -2.31 -6.19 1.77
CA GLU A 217 -2.13 -7.00 0.56
C GLU A 217 -0.75 -6.80 -0.07
N GLU A 218 -0.28 -5.56 -0.16
CA GLU A 218 1.06 -5.22 -0.66
C GLU A 218 2.15 -5.92 0.17
N TYR A 219 2.10 -5.84 1.51
CA TYR A 219 3.07 -6.53 2.38
C TYR A 219 2.95 -8.04 2.32
N HIS A 220 1.74 -8.58 2.17
CA HIS A 220 1.55 -10.01 2.02
C HIS A 220 2.17 -10.54 0.72
N LEU A 221 1.94 -9.85 -0.39
CA LEU A 221 2.49 -10.21 -1.69
C LEU A 221 4.03 -10.11 -1.65
N ALA A 222 4.56 -9.01 -1.14
CA ALA A 222 6.01 -8.83 -0.99
C ALA A 222 6.65 -9.92 -0.10
N ALA A 223 6.00 -10.30 1.01
CA ALA A 223 6.50 -11.38 1.87
C ALA A 223 6.52 -12.73 1.12
N SER A 224 5.48 -13.02 0.33
CA SER A 224 5.42 -14.24 -0.48
C SER A 224 6.49 -14.29 -1.56
N GLU A 225 6.75 -13.15 -2.22
CA GLU A 225 7.80 -13.02 -3.23
C GLU A 225 9.19 -13.22 -2.62
N MET A 226 9.47 -12.66 -1.45
CA MET A 226 10.74 -12.85 -0.76
C MET A 226 10.98 -14.31 -0.35
N ARG A 227 9.92 -15.02 0.07
CA ARG A 227 9.99 -16.48 0.31
C ARG A 227 10.22 -17.26 -0.97
N GLU A 228 9.56 -16.91 -2.06
CA GLU A 228 9.78 -17.57 -3.35
C GLU A 228 11.23 -17.37 -3.86
N ARG A 229 11.78 -16.16 -3.69
CA ARG A 229 13.19 -15.86 -3.98
C ARG A 229 14.13 -16.70 -3.12
N PHE A 230 13.82 -16.92 -1.85
CA PHE A 230 14.57 -17.83 -0.98
C PHE A 230 14.55 -19.27 -1.51
N TYR A 231 13.38 -19.83 -1.79
CA TYR A 231 13.27 -21.21 -2.28
C TYR A 231 13.88 -21.41 -3.66
N THR A 232 13.78 -20.41 -4.53
CA THR A 232 14.42 -20.42 -5.85
C THR A 232 15.94 -20.44 -5.71
N SER A 233 16.52 -19.64 -4.81
CA SER A 233 17.95 -19.71 -4.52
C SER A 233 18.34 -21.05 -3.88
N CYS A 234 17.54 -21.61 -2.97
CA CYS A 234 17.79 -22.94 -2.41
C CYS A 234 17.86 -24.02 -3.51
N LYS A 235 16.94 -23.97 -4.49
CA LYS A 235 16.97 -24.86 -5.65
C LYS A 235 18.24 -24.72 -6.50
N GLN A 236 18.76 -23.50 -6.66
CA GLN A 236 20.02 -23.26 -7.40
C GLN A 236 21.23 -23.94 -6.73
N TYR A 237 21.26 -23.98 -5.39
CA TYR A 237 22.27 -24.72 -4.63
C TYR A 237 21.97 -26.23 -4.55
N GLY A 238 20.75 -26.66 -4.87
CA GLY A 238 20.32 -28.05 -4.73
C GLY A 238 19.98 -28.45 -3.29
N ILE A 239 19.53 -27.50 -2.48
CA ILE A 239 19.16 -27.67 -1.07
C ILE A 239 17.65 -27.46 -0.87
N THR A 240 17.09 -28.00 0.21
CA THR A 240 15.66 -27.84 0.56
C THR A 240 15.41 -26.54 1.32
N GLY A 241 16.38 -26.09 2.12
CA GLY A 241 16.31 -24.84 2.88
C GLY A 241 15.86 -24.99 4.33
N ASP A 242 15.89 -26.20 4.90
CA ASP A 242 15.51 -26.43 6.31
C ASP A 242 16.65 -26.02 7.24
N ASN A 243 17.85 -26.52 6.97
CA ASN A 243 19.08 -26.08 7.63
C ASN A 243 20.15 -25.84 6.56
N VAL A 244 20.13 -24.63 6.00
CA VAL A 244 20.97 -24.21 4.88
C VAL A 244 22.44 -24.57 5.12
N HIS A 245 22.98 -24.24 6.31
CA HIS A 245 24.37 -24.51 6.64
C HIS A 245 24.71 -26.01 6.58
N ARG A 246 23.89 -26.84 7.23
CA ARG A 246 24.09 -28.31 7.28
C ARG A 246 23.91 -28.94 5.90
N GLU A 247 22.92 -28.49 5.14
CA GLU A 247 22.63 -29.00 3.79
C GLU A 247 23.77 -28.69 2.82
N LEU A 248 24.30 -27.46 2.84
CA LEU A 248 25.46 -27.06 2.01
C LEU A 248 26.71 -27.91 2.32
N LEU A 249 26.99 -28.17 3.61
CA LEU A 249 28.10 -29.04 3.99
C LEU A 249 27.87 -30.51 3.60
N ALA A 250 26.62 -30.98 3.62
CA ALA A 250 26.28 -32.34 3.21
C ALA A 250 26.53 -32.55 1.70
N LEU A 251 26.30 -31.54 0.87
CA LEU A 251 26.50 -31.61 -0.58
C LEU A 251 27.94 -31.95 -0.98
N VAL A 252 28.94 -31.54 -0.19
CA VAL A 252 30.36 -31.82 -0.46
C VAL A 252 30.74 -33.28 -0.16
N LYS A 253 29.96 -34.00 0.66
CA LYS A 253 30.27 -35.40 0.99
C LYS A 253 30.20 -36.32 -0.23
N ASP A 254 29.29 -36.04 -1.15
CA ASP A 254 29.09 -36.85 -2.35
C ASP A 254 30.01 -36.40 -3.51
N LEU A 255 30.63 -35.21 -3.40
CA LEU A 255 31.45 -34.63 -4.45
C LEU A 255 32.60 -35.54 -4.91
N PRO A 256 33.40 -36.19 -4.02
CA PRO A 256 34.49 -37.08 -4.47
C PRO A 256 33.98 -38.24 -5.35
N SER A 257 32.80 -38.78 -5.05
CA SER A 257 32.19 -39.84 -5.86
C SER A 257 31.75 -39.33 -7.24
N GLN A 258 31.21 -38.11 -7.31
CA GLN A 258 30.84 -37.46 -8.56
C GLN A 258 32.07 -37.19 -9.44
N LEU A 259 33.16 -36.68 -8.86
CA LEU A 259 34.42 -36.44 -9.58
C LEU A 259 35.05 -37.74 -10.10
N ASN A 260 35.00 -38.82 -9.30
CA ASN A 260 35.45 -40.13 -9.76
C ASN A 260 34.63 -40.67 -10.94
N ASN A 261 33.30 -40.46 -10.93
CA ASN A 261 32.45 -40.85 -12.05
C ASN A 261 32.75 -40.03 -13.32
N ILE A 262 33.05 -38.74 -13.18
CA ILE A 262 33.48 -37.88 -14.30
C ILE A 262 34.82 -38.37 -14.86
N GLY A 263 35.80 -38.62 -13.99
CA GLY A 263 37.09 -39.17 -14.41
C GLY A 263 36.97 -40.55 -15.08
N ALA A 264 36.08 -41.41 -14.60
CA ALA A 264 35.82 -42.71 -15.22
C ALA A 264 35.18 -42.59 -16.60
N ALA A 265 34.28 -41.61 -16.80
CA ALA A 265 33.65 -41.34 -18.08
C ALA A 265 34.65 -40.85 -19.16
N ALA A 266 35.79 -40.27 -18.75
CA ALA A 266 36.87 -39.90 -19.68
C ALA A 266 37.49 -41.10 -20.41
N SER A 267 37.32 -42.34 -19.90
CA SER A 267 37.82 -43.56 -20.56
C SER A 267 37.33 -43.73 -22.00
N GLY A 268 36.13 -43.22 -22.32
CA GLY A 268 35.53 -43.25 -23.67
C GLY A 268 36.15 -42.27 -24.67
N LEU A 269 37.05 -41.38 -24.24
CA LEU A 269 37.64 -40.35 -25.09
C LEU A 269 38.89 -40.81 -25.86
N LEU A 270 39.32 -42.07 -25.70
CA LEU A 270 40.54 -42.59 -26.31
C LEU A 270 40.57 -42.41 -27.83
N GLU A 271 39.45 -42.63 -28.50
CA GLU A 271 39.36 -42.49 -29.96
C GLU A 271 39.56 -41.02 -30.39
N ALA A 272 38.95 -40.07 -29.67
CA ALA A 272 39.10 -38.64 -29.93
C ALA A 272 40.54 -38.15 -29.67
N ILE A 273 41.17 -38.60 -28.58
CA ILE A 273 42.56 -38.28 -28.25
C ILE A 273 43.52 -38.82 -29.32
N ASN A 274 43.32 -40.06 -29.76
CA ASN A 274 44.17 -40.66 -30.79
C ASN A 274 43.98 -39.99 -32.15
N LEU A 275 42.74 -39.61 -32.49
CA LEU A 275 42.45 -38.84 -33.69
C LEU A 275 43.18 -37.49 -33.67
N TYR A 276 43.12 -36.78 -32.55
CA TYR A 276 43.81 -35.51 -32.38
C TYR A 276 45.33 -35.66 -32.47
N GLN A 277 45.91 -36.63 -31.76
CA GLN A 277 47.36 -36.92 -31.83
C GLN A 277 47.81 -37.22 -33.26
N ALA A 278 47.07 -38.06 -33.99
CA ALA A 278 47.40 -38.40 -35.36
C ALA A 278 47.31 -37.18 -36.29
N CYS A 279 46.34 -36.28 -36.05
CA CYS A 279 46.22 -35.05 -36.81
C CYS A 279 47.39 -34.11 -36.56
N VAL A 280 47.79 -33.92 -35.30
CA VAL A 280 48.94 -33.08 -34.94
C VAL A 280 50.24 -33.65 -35.53
N GLN A 281 50.45 -34.96 -35.43
CA GLN A 281 51.62 -35.61 -36.01
C GLN A 281 51.68 -35.48 -37.54
N PHE A 282 50.53 -35.61 -38.21
CA PHE A 282 50.45 -35.51 -39.66
C PHE A 282 50.62 -34.07 -40.18
N VAL A 283 50.06 -33.07 -39.48
CA VAL A 283 50.08 -31.68 -39.93
C VAL A 283 51.36 -30.96 -39.53
N CYS A 284 51.93 -31.27 -38.37
CA CYS A 284 53.06 -30.52 -37.82
C CYS A 284 54.43 -31.17 -38.07
N ASP A 285 54.51 -32.40 -38.60
CA ASP A 285 55.76 -33.10 -38.98
C ASP A 285 56.89 -33.07 -37.90
N SER A 286 56.57 -32.82 -36.62
CA SER A 286 57.63 -32.52 -35.62
C SER A 286 57.33 -32.70 -34.14
N SER A 287 56.15 -33.16 -33.69
CA SER A 287 55.93 -33.38 -32.24
C SER A 287 56.03 -34.86 -31.85
N THR A 288 57.05 -35.18 -31.07
CA THR A 288 57.10 -36.41 -30.25
C THR A 288 56.34 -36.24 -28.92
N GLU A 289 55.84 -35.03 -28.65
CA GLU A 289 55.09 -34.68 -27.45
C GLU A 289 53.67 -35.24 -27.50
N GLU A 290 53.20 -35.76 -26.37
CA GLU A 290 51.83 -36.22 -26.22
C GLU A 290 50.88 -35.03 -26.13
N VAL A 291 49.87 -35.01 -27.00
CA VAL A 291 48.79 -34.02 -26.92
C VAL A 291 47.90 -34.33 -25.72
N VAL A 292 47.36 -33.28 -25.09
CA VAL A 292 46.43 -33.36 -23.94
C VAL A 292 46.89 -34.35 -22.85
N PRO A 293 48.08 -34.12 -22.25
CA PRO A 293 48.74 -35.11 -21.40
C PRO A 293 47.96 -35.44 -20.13
N LEU A 294 47.25 -34.48 -19.54
CA LEU A 294 46.45 -34.72 -18.33
C LEU A 294 45.19 -35.52 -18.66
N LEU A 295 44.51 -35.19 -19.76
CA LEU A 295 43.33 -35.89 -20.25
C LEU A 295 43.68 -37.34 -20.63
N ARG A 296 44.83 -37.57 -21.27
CA ARG A 296 45.35 -38.92 -21.57
C ARG A 296 45.58 -39.74 -20.29
N HIS A 297 46.13 -39.12 -19.25
CA HIS A 297 46.30 -39.78 -17.95
C HIS A 297 44.97 -40.13 -17.28
N VAL A 298 44.01 -39.18 -17.24
CA VAL A 298 42.68 -39.42 -16.66
C VAL A 298 41.88 -40.43 -17.48
N GLN A 299 42.00 -40.44 -18.80
CA GLN A 299 41.40 -41.45 -19.67
C GLN A 299 41.91 -42.87 -19.32
N ALA A 300 43.22 -43.02 -19.07
CA ALA A 300 43.82 -44.32 -18.80
C ALA A 300 43.65 -44.79 -17.35
N ARG A 301 43.71 -43.87 -16.37
CA ARG A 301 43.79 -44.20 -14.93
C ARG A 301 42.63 -43.66 -14.08
N GLY A 302 41.76 -42.83 -14.66
CA GLY A 302 40.66 -42.17 -13.96
C GLY A 302 41.12 -40.99 -13.09
N ASN A 303 40.27 -40.58 -12.15
CA ASN A 303 40.56 -39.47 -11.23
C ASN A 303 41.54 -39.91 -10.12
N THR A 304 42.85 -39.89 -10.43
CA THR A 304 43.91 -40.25 -9.47
C THR A 304 44.30 -39.09 -8.55
N THR A 305 45.20 -39.33 -7.60
CA THR A 305 45.81 -38.27 -6.79
C THR A 305 46.81 -37.46 -7.62
N ILE A 306 47.08 -36.21 -7.20
CA ILE A 306 48.13 -35.38 -7.78
C ILE A 306 49.51 -36.02 -7.62
N TYR A 307 49.74 -36.72 -6.51
CA TYR A 307 50.96 -37.51 -6.32
C TYR A 307 51.19 -38.51 -7.48
N GLU A 308 50.15 -39.28 -7.83
CA GLU A 308 50.26 -40.27 -8.91
C GLU A 308 50.47 -39.60 -10.28
N TRP A 309 49.85 -38.46 -10.51
CA TRP A 309 50.06 -37.66 -11.73
C TRP A 309 51.51 -37.16 -11.84
N ARG A 310 52.05 -36.54 -10.78
CA ARG A 310 53.40 -35.95 -10.79
C ARG A 310 54.52 -36.98 -10.78
N ARG A 311 54.33 -38.12 -10.09
CA ARG A 311 55.37 -39.14 -9.87
C ARG A 311 55.21 -40.38 -10.75
N GLY A 312 54.08 -40.53 -11.43
CA GLY A 312 53.75 -41.70 -12.26
C GLY A 312 53.45 -43.00 -11.49
N VAL A 313 53.65 -43.00 -10.16
CA VAL A 313 53.52 -44.17 -9.26
C VAL A 313 52.41 -43.92 -8.24
N LYS A 314 51.59 -44.96 -8.00
CA LYS A 314 50.50 -44.91 -7.03
C LYS A 314 51.05 -44.80 -5.59
N PRO A 315 50.51 -43.91 -4.74
CA PRO A 315 50.98 -43.76 -3.36
C PRO A 315 50.61 -44.98 -2.51
N THR A 316 51.48 -45.31 -1.54
CA THR A 316 51.30 -46.39 -0.55
C THR A 316 50.33 -45.98 0.56
N SER A 317 50.30 -44.69 0.91
CA SER A 317 49.35 -44.08 1.85
C SER A 317 48.94 -42.67 1.39
N VAL A 318 47.70 -42.27 1.68
CA VAL A 318 47.15 -40.95 1.32
C VAL A 318 46.68 -40.25 2.58
N GLU A 319 47.33 -39.15 2.94
CA GLU A 319 46.96 -38.31 4.08
C GLU A 319 46.27 -37.04 3.57
N ARG A 320 44.94 -37.10 3.47
CA ARG A 320 44.15 -35.94 3.03
C ARG A 320 44.28 -34.79 4.04
N PRO A 321 44.39 -33.53 3.59
CA PRO A 321 44.30 -32.37 4.47
C PRO A 321 43.01 -32.47 5.28
N ARG A 322 43.10 -32.37 6.61
CA ARG A 322 41.92 -32.36 7.47
C ARG A 322 41.13 -31.10 7.14
N THR A 323 40.02 -31.24 6.43
CA THR A 323 38.93 -30.27 6.53
C THR A 323 38.57 -30.27 8.00
N GLU A 324 38.72 -29.14 8.69
CA GLU A 324 38.29 -29.03 10.09
C GLU A 324 36.82 -29.44 10.16
N ALA A 325 36.59 -30.69 10.55
CA ALA A 325 35.26 -31.19 10.83
C ALA A 325 34.83 -30.43 12.07
N VAL A 326 34.07 -29.35 11.86
CA VAL A 326 33.43 -28.60 12.93
C VAL A 326 32.71 -29.62 13.80
N GLN A 327 33.22 -29.78 15.02
CA GLN A 327 32.62 -30.65 16.02
C GLN A 327 31.14 -30.27 16.11
N GLN A 328 30.26 -31.27 16.01
CA GLN A 328 28.84 -31.11 16.27
C GLN A 328 28.70 -30.50 17.67
N VAL A 329 28.44 -29.19 17.74
CA VAL A 329 27.92 -28.58 18.95
C VAL A 329 26.45 -28.98 18.99
N VAL A 330 26.19 -29.98 19.82
CA VAL A 330 24.86 -30.37 20.28
C VAL A 330 24.22 -29.16 20.98
N ASP A 331 22.95 -28.91 20.64
CA ASP A 331 21.95 -28.06 21.28
C ASP A 331 22.43 -27.01 22.30
N LYS A 332 22.33 -25.75 21.88
CA LYS A 332 21.84 -24.67 22.74
C LYS A 332 20.80 -23.85 21.99
N ASP A 333 19.59 -24.41 21.93
CA ASP A 333 18.38 -23.60 21.97
C ASP A 333 18.40 -22.76 23.26
N ALA A 334 18.97 -21.57 23.17
CA ALA A 334 18.76 -20.41 24.04
C ALA A 334 19.72 -19.31 23.59
N ILE A 335 19.41 -18.65 22.47
CA ILE A 335 19.93 -17.30 22.25
C ILE A 335 19.17 -16.40 23.21
N ASP A 336 19.89 -15.97 24.23
CA ASP A 336 19.57 -14.92 25.18
C ASP A 336 19.27 -13.63 24.40
N TRP A 337 18.00 -13.29 24.29
CA TRP A 337 17.53 -12.02 23.73
C TRP A 337 17.76 -10.93 24.79
N GLY A 338 19.02 -10.55 24.95
CA GLY A 338 19.47 -9.53 25.89
C GLY A 338 18.54 -8.33 25.92
N ASP A 339 17.91 -8.17 27.07
CA ASP A 339 17.58 -6.93 27.78
C ASP A 339 17.48 -5.67 26.89
N PHE A 340 16.28 -5.41 26.39
CA PHE A 340 15.90 -4.10 25.88
C PHE A 340 15.77 -3.13 27.06
N GLY A 341 16.89 -2.46 27.37
CA GLY A 341 16.99 -1.13 27.98
C GLY A 341 15.87 -0.74 28.95
N ALA A 342 15.91 -1.31 30.17
CA ALA A 342 15.33 -0.65 31.34
C ALA A 342 16.40 0.20 32.02
N GLU A 343 16.06 1.48 32.20
CA GLU A 343 16.87 2.57 32.73
C GLU A 343 17.55 2.31 34.09
N SER A 344 18.70 2.96 34.29
CA SER A 344 19.04 3.67 35.55
C SER A 344 20.34 4.43 35.30
N THR A 345 20.45 5.74 35.52
CA THR A 345 20.31 6.52 36.76
C THR A 345 20.28 8.01 36.35
N SER A 346 19.59 8.99 36.96
CA SER A 346 19.37 9.26 38.39
C SER A 346 18.31 10.37 38.57
N THR A 347 17.53 10.25 39.66
CA THR A 347 16.73 11.27 40.37
C THR A 347 17.45 12.63 40.49
N VAL A 348 16.86 13.84 40.52
CA VAL A 348 15.67 14.46 41.15
C VAL A 348 15.44 15.80 40.37
N GLU A 349 14.25 16.28 39.99
CA GLU A 349 13.34 17.16 40.75
C GLU A 349 12.15 17.56 39.84
N ALA A 350 10.99 17.72 40.46
CA ALA A 350 9.72 18.00 39.82
C ALA A 350 9.54 19.49 39.48
N VAL A 351 9.16 19.83 38.23
CA VAL A 351 8.33 21.02 37.92
C VAL A 351 7.58 20.85 36.58
N ASP A 352 6.25 20.80 36.70
CA ASP A 352 5.20 21.45 35.90
C ASP A 352 4.98 21.21 34.39
N CYS A 353 3.69 21.19 34.06
CA CYS A 353 3.06 20.75 32.83
C CYS A 353 3.09 21.82 31.73
N GLY A 354 3.30 21.40 30.48
CA GLY A 354 3.16 22.28 29.31
C GLY A 354 2.84 21.50 28.05
N ILE A 355 1.55 21.32 27.77
CA ILE A 355 1.04 20.83 26.48
C ILE A 355 1.44 21.83 25.39
N SER A 356 2.16 21.37 24.36
CA SER A 356 2.15 21.99 23.04
C SER A 356 2.11 20.90 21.97
N VAL A 357 0.97 20.87 21.27
CA VAL A 357 0.76 20.12 20.03
C VAL A 357 1.52 20.86 18.94
N GLU A 358 2.50 20.21 18.32
CA GLU A 358 2.94 20.54 16.97
C GLU A 358 3.55 19.30 16.32
N GLY A 359 3.15 19.06 15.07
CA GLY A 359 3.37 17.80 14.37
C GLY A 359 4.84 17.49 14.15
N ALA A 360 5.23 16.30 14.58
CA ALA A 360 6.33 15.55 14.01
C ALA A 360 5.86 14.11 13.89
N SER A 361 5.64 13.65 12.67
CA SER A 361 5.67 12.23 12.36
C SER A 361 7.06 11.73 12.69
N GLU A 362 7.24 11.16 13.88
CA GLU A 362 8.37 10.28 14.18
C GLU A 362 8.18 9.00 13.37
N GLU A 363 8.55 9.12 12.10
CA GLU A 363 8.85 8.00 11.23
C GLU A 363 10.11 7.36 11.81
N ILE A 364 9.91 6.33 12.62
CA ILE A 364 11.01 5.50 13.11
C ILE A 364 11.64 4.86 11.88
N ASP A 365 12.82 5.36 11.52
CA ASP A 365 13.67 4.87 10.46
C ASP A 365 14.18 3.46 10.82
N TRP A 366 13.50 2.45 10.29
CA TRP A 366 13.88 1.04 10.42
C TRP A 366 14.74 0.57 9.24
N GLY A 367 15.54 1.45 8.64
CA GLY A 367 16.64 1.08 7.76
C GLY A 367 16.24 0.19 6.59
N ILE A 368 15.16 0.54 5.89
CA ILE A 368 14.83 -0.10 4.61
C ILE A 368 15.24 0.86 3.51
N SER A 369 16.49 0.72 3.06
CA SER A 369 16.84 1.08 1.69
C SER A 369 16.14 0.08 0.76
N LEU A 370 14.92 0.42 0.34
CA LEU A 370 14.30 -0.16 -0.85
C LEU A 370 15.01 0.46 -2.05
N GLU A 371 16.20 -0.05 -2.36
CA GLU A 371 16.80 0.11 -3.68
C GLU A 371 15.95 -0.73 -4.63
N PHE A 372 14.99 -0.06 -5.27
CA PHE A 372 14.23 -0.61 -6.38
C PHE A 372 15.17 -0.72 -7.57
N GLU A 373 15.98 -1.77 -7.63
CA GLU A 373 16.69 -2.12 -8.86
C GLU A 373 15.65 -2.62 -9.86
N ALA A 374 15.20 -1.70 -10.71
CA ALA A 374 14.58 -2.03 -11.98
C ALA A 374 15.64 -2.67 -12.88
N GLN A 375 15.95 -3.95 -12.66
CA GLN A 375 16.73 -4.74 -13.60
C GLN A 375 15.74 -5.37 -14.60
N GLU A 376 15.66 -4.76 -15.78
CA GLU A 376 15.04 -5.38 -16.94
C GLU A 376 15.68 -6.74 -17.22
N ASN A 377 14.83 -7.67 -17.67
CA ASN A 377 15.19 -9.00 -18.12
C ASN A 377 16.30 -8.97 -19.20
N ALA A 378 17.51 -9.40 -18.84
CA ALA A 378 18.45 -10.03 -19.76
C ALA A 378 19.39 -10.96 -18.97
N ALA A 379 19.34 -12.26 -19.29
CA ALA A 379 20.30 -13.32 -18.96
C ALA A 379 21.02 -13.22 -17.59
N GLY A 380 20.54 -14.01 -16.62
CA GLY A 380 21.15 -14.13 -15.30
C GLY A 380 22.58 -14.70 -15.35
N GLY A 381 23.55 -13.80 -15.29
CA GLY A 381 24.87 -14.03 -14.70
C GLY A 381 24.99 -13.04 -13.56
N ILE A 382 25.03 -13.52 -12.32
CA ILE A 382 25.36 -12.67 -11.18
C ILE A 382 26.86 -12.36 -11.32
N ASP A 383 27.17 -11.10 -11.60
CA ASP A 383 28.52 -10.56 -11.67
C ASP A 383 29.14 -10.55 -10.27
N TRP A 384 30.19 -11.34 -10.08
CA TRP A 384 30.97 -11.42 -8.86
C TRP A 384 32.37 -10.82 -9.04
N GLY A 385 32.50 -9.79 -9.88
CA GLY A 385 33.78 -9.16 -10.20
C GLY A 385 33.80 -7.65 -10.00
N ASP A 386 33.87 -7.16 -8.76
CA ASP A 386 34.81 -6.08 -8.42
C ASP A 386 35.09 -6.01 -6.92
N GLY A 387 36.35 -5.88 -6.57
CA GLY A 387 36.87 -5.90 -5.21
C GLY A 387 38.39 -5.77 -5.15
N SER A 388 38.91 -4.75 -5.85
CA SER A 388 40.16 -4.01 -5.58
C SER A 388 41.48 -4.78 -5.41
N ASP A 389 42.36 -4.55 -6.37
CA ASP A 389 43.83 -4.47 -6.27
C ASP A 389 44.43 -4.74 -4.88
N GLY A 390 44.71 -6.03 -4.65
CA GLY A 390 45.74 -6.50 -3.75
C GLY A 390 46.52 -7.54 -4.52
N THR A 391 47.45 -7.11 -5.37
CA THR A 391 48.49 -7.98 -5.93
C THR A 391 49.37 -8.49 -4.80
N ALA A 392 48.86 -9.44 -4.02
CA ALA A 392 49.68 -10.35 -3.26
C ALA A 392 50.40 -11.21 -4.31
N GLN A 393 51.61 -10.79 -4.68
CA GLN A 393 52.60 -11.70 -5.22
C GLN A 393 52.72 -12.86 -4.23
N ILE A 394 51.99 -13.95 -4.50
CA ILE A 394 52.28 -15.25 -3.92
C ILE A 394 53.60 -15.65 -4.57
N MET A 395 54.68 -15.35 -3.86
CA MET A 395 55.99 -15.89 -4.16
C MET A 395 55.86 -17.42 -4.03
N VAL A 396 55.67 -18.10 -5.15
CA VAL A 396 55.79 -19.56 -5.23
C VAL A 396 57.25 -19.86 -4.95
N LEU A 397 57.56 -20.06 -3.67
CA LEU A 397 58.72 -20.85 -3.30
C LEU A 397 58.44 -22.24 -3.87
N GLU A 398 59.20 -22.63 -4.90
CA GLU A 398 59.37 -24.04 -5.26
C GLU A 398 59.87 -24.77 -4.00
N ALA A 399 58.93 -25.23 -3.19
CA ALA A 399 59.19 -26.20 -2.16
C ALA A 399 59.43 -27.52 -2.89
N GLY A 400 60.69 -27.78 -3.23
CA GLY A 400 61.16 -29.13 -3.48
C GLY A 400 60.66 -30.00 -2.34
N SER A 401 59.73 -30.90 -2.65
CA SER A 401 59.03 -31.71 -1.66
C SER A 401 60.00 -32.72 -1.05
N ASP A 402 60.52 -32.43 0.14
CA ASP A 402 61.07 -33.42 1.08
C ASP A 402 59.91 -34.18 1.75
N ALA A 403 59.04 -34.80 0.94
CA ALA A 403 58.01 -35.71 1.44
C ALA A 403 58.57 -37.14 1.42
N PRO A 404 58.33 -37.96 2.45
CA PRO A 404 58.78 -39.36 2.47
C PRO A 404 58.25 -40.11 1.24
N GLU A 405 59.13 -40.83 0.55
CA GLU A 405 58.78 -41.61 -0.65
C GLU A 405 57.56 -42.52 -0.38
N GLY A 406 56.53 -42.40 -1.21
CA GLY A 406 55.33 -43.24 -1.16
C GLY A 406 54.15 -42.70 -0.34
N ILE A 407 54.22 -41.53 0.32
CA ILE A 407 53.07 -40.94 1.04
C ILE A 407 52.61 -39.66 0.34
N ALA A 408 51.34 -39.62 -0.09
CA ALA A 408 50.74 -38.40 -0.63
C ALA A 408 50.25 -37.52 0.52
N GLN A 409 50.84 -36.32 0.67
CA GLN A 409 50.53 -35.36 1.74
C GLN A 409 50.21 -33.97 1.18
N GLY A 410 49.44 -33.18 1.93
CA GLY A 410 49.14 -31.79 1.57
C GLY A 410 48.38 -31.69 0.24
N PRO A 411 48.80 -30.82 -0.72
CA PRO A 411 48.12 -30.68 -2.00
C PRO A 411 48.22 -31.93 -2.88
N ASP A 412 49.29 -32.73 -2.72
CA ASP A 412 49.52 -33.95 -3.51
C ASP A 412 48.56 -35.10 -3.12
N ALA A 413 47.90 -35.01 -1.96
CA ALA A 413 46.89 -35.96 -1.49
C ALA A 413 45.51 -35.76 -2.11
N LEU A 414 45.24 -34.60 -2.70
CA LEU A 414 43.99 -34.31 -3.41
C LEU A 414 43.98 -34.98 -4.79
N THR A 415 42.78 -35.24 -5.31
CA THR A 415 42.61 -35.77 -6.67
C THR A 415 42.78 -34.67 -7.72
N ILE A 416 43.08 -35.09 -8.95
CA ILE A 416 43.29 -34.21 -10.11
C ILE A 416 42.09 -33.27 -10.32
N LEU A 417 40.86 -33.76 -10.14
CA LEU A 417 39.65 -32.95 -10.35
C LEU A 417 39.21 -32.14 -9.12
N GLU A 418 39.76 -32.40 -7.93
CA GLU A 418 39.50 -31.60 -6.72
C GLU A 418 40.28 -30.28 -6.73
N THR A 419 41.53 -30.30 -7.20
CA THR A 419 42.42 -29.12 -7.23
C THR A 419 42.11 -28.21 -8.41
N SER A 420 42.06 -26.89 -8.19
CA SER A 420 41.62 -25.96 -9.25
C SER A 420 42.58 -25.89 -10.43
N GLU A 421 43.88 -25.93 -10.20
CA GLU A 421 44.90 -25.88 -11.26
C GLU A 421 44.74 -27.04 -12.25
N THR A 422 44.81 -28.27 -11.76
CA THR A 422 44.69 -29.47 -12.59
C THR A 422 43.28 -29.67 -13.14
N ARG A 423 42.23 -29.25 -12.42
CA ARG A 423 40.87 -29.26 -12.96
C ARG A 423 40.73 -28.30 -14.13
N ASN A 424 41.27 -27.09 -14.03
CA ASN A 424 41.21 -26.10 -15.11
C ASN A 424 41.99 -26.62 -16.32
N GLN A 425 43.20 -27.16 -16.12
CA GLN A 425 43.97 -27.80 -17.19
C GLN A 425 43.17 -28.93 -17.86
N PHE A 426 42.49 -29.79 -17.09
CA PHE A 426 41.67 -30.86 -17.64
C PHE A 426 40.49 -30.33 -18.47
N ILE A 427 39.85 -29.23 -18.03
CA ILE A 427 38.77 -28.57 -18.78
C ILE A 427 39.32 -27.93 -20.05
N ASP A 428 40.48 -27.26 -19.98
CA ASP A 428 41.13 -26.62 -21.13
C ASP A 428 41.50 -27.67 -22.19
N GLU A 429 42.07 -28.81 -21.79
CA GLU A 429 42.40 -29.93 -22.70
C GLU A 429 41.13 -30.58 -23.30
N LEU A 430 40.01 -30.62 -22.57
CA LEU A 430 38.71 -31.04 -23.13
C LEU A 430 38.17 -30.04 -24.15
N MET A 431 38.26 -28.73 -23.86
CA MET A 431 37.85 -27.67 -24.79
C MET A 431 38.74 -27.64 -26.04
N GLU A 432 40.03 -27.94 -25.92
CA GLU A 432 40.94 -28.10 -27.05
C GLU A 432 40.46 -29.20 -28.01
N LEU A 433 40.09 -30.38 -27.48
CA LEU A 433 39.48 -31.45 -28.29
C LEU A 433 38.11 -31.07 -28.85
N GLU A 434 37.28 -30.34 -28.10
CA GLU A 434 35.99 -29.84 -28.59
C GLU A 434 36.18 -28.92 -29.80
N ILE A 435 37.12 -27.98 -29.72
CA ILE A 435 37.45 -27.07 -30.83
C ILE A 435 37.97 -27.86 -32.03
N PHE A 436 38.87 -28.82 -31.82
CA PHE A 436 39.36 -29.69 -32.87
C PHE A 436 38.23 -30.47 -33.57
N LEU A 437 37.35 -31.14 -32.81
CA LEU A 437 36.27 -31.94 -33.37
C LEU A 437 35.21 -31.07 -34.05
N SER A 438 34.88 -29.91 -33.49
CA SER A 438 33.91 -29.00 -34.10
C SER A 438 34.39 -28.52 -35.48
N GLN A 439 35.67 -28.16 -35.59
CA GLN A 439 36.31 -27.83 -36.85
C GLN A 439 36.26 -29.00 -37.84
N ARG A 440 36.61 -30.23 -37.40
CA ARG A 440 36.53 -31.44 -38.25
C ARG A 440 35.12 -31.75 -38.72
N ILE A 441 34.09 -31.54 -37.89
CA ILE A 441 32.69 -31.77 -38.27
C ILE A 441 32.25 -30.78 -39.35
N VAL A 442 32.67 -29.51 -39.25
CA VAL A 442 32.38 -28.47 -40.25
C VAL A 442 33.04 -28.83 -41.59
N GLU A 443 34.33 -29.18 -41.58
CA GLU A 443 35.08 -29.60 -42.77
C GLU A 443 34.45 -30.82 -43.48
N MET A 444 33.81 -31.72 -42.74
CA MET A 444 33.10 -32.89 -43.27
C MET A 444 31.68 -32.58 -43.77
N SER A 445 31.16 -31.37 -43.48
CA SER A 445 29.79 -30.95 -43.81
C SER A 445 29.70 -30.02 -45.02
N GLU A 446 30.76 -29.28 -45.30
CA GLU A 446 30.91 -28.55 -46.57
C GLU A 446 31.11 -29.59 -47.68
N GLU A 447 30.42 -29.43 -48.81
CA GLU A 447 30.49 -30.37 -49.95
C GLU A 447 31.95 -30.64 -50.27
N ALA A 448 32.38 -31.90 -50.07
CA ALA A 448 33.74 -32.40 -50.20
C ALA A 448 34.57 -31.61 -51.20
N ASP A 449 35.32 -30.62 -50.71
CA ASP A 449 36.29 -29.95 -51.55
C ASP A 449 37.27 -31.03 -51.97
N ILE A 450 37.35 -31.29 -53.27
CA ILE A 450 38.19 -32.35 -53.86
C ILE A 450 39.66 -32.15 -53.38
N LEU A 451 40.00 -30.91 -53.00
CA LEU A 451 41.24 -30.49 -52.34
C LEU A 451 41.40 -31.00 -50.90
N ALA A 452 40.36 -31.08 -50.08
CA ALA A 452 40.42 -31.64 -48.73
C ALA A 452 40.61 -33.17 -48.77
N MET A 453 39.90 -33.86 -49.67
CA MET A 453 40.13 -35.30 -49.92
C MET A 453 41.53 -35.59 -50.47
N SER A 454 42.13 -34.65 -51.23
CA SER A 454 43.51 -34.75 -51.72
C SER A 454 44.56 -34.57 -50.62
N GLN A 455 44.29 -33.75 -49.60
CA GLN A 455 45.25 -33.44 -48.53
C GLN A 455 45.46 -34.60 -47.56
N PHE A 456 44.43 -35.41 -47.31
CA PHE A 456 44.51 -36.57 -46.41
C PHE A 456 44.84 -37.90 -47.10
N GLN A 457 45.19 -37.93 -48.40
CA GLN A 457 45.55 -39.18 -49.10
C GLN A 457 46.77 -39.89 -48.50
N LEU A 458 47.72 -39.12 -47.96
CA LEU A 458 48.90 -39.62 -47.27
C LEU A 458 48.71 -39.70 -45.74
N ALA A 459 47.51 -39.38 -45.25
CA ALA A 459 47.22 -39.39 -43.83
C ALA A 459 47.07 -40.82 -43.29
N PRO A 460 47.37 -41.06 -42.00
CA PRO A 460 47.13 -42.34 -41.37
C PRO A 460 45.66 -42.79 -41.46
N PRO A 461 45.36 -44.11 -41.45
CA PRO A 461 43.98 -44.63 -41.57
C PRO A 461 43.01 -44.07 -40.54
N ILE A 462 43.49 -43.75 -39.33
CA ILE A 462 42.68 -43.12 -38.28
C ILE A 462 42.13 -41.75 -38.71
N LEU A 463 42.81 -41.01 -39.59
CA LEU A 463 42.33 -39.74 -40.14
C LEU A 463 41.41 -39.94 -41.37
N GLN A 464 41.58 -41.04 -42.11
CA GLN A 464 40.81 -41.34 -43.32
C GLN A 464 39.45 -42.01 -43.01
N ASP A 465 39.40 -42.91 -42.01
CA ASP A 465 38.23 -43.73 -41.67
C ASP A 465 37.22 -43.00 -40.75
N GLN A 466 37.05 -41.70 -40.97
CA GLN A 466 36.17 -40.84 -40.17
C GLN A 466 34.82 -40.61 -40.84
N THR A 467 33.78 -40.59 -40.02
CA THR A 467 32.41 -40.27 -40.46
C THR A 467 31.86 -39.17 -39.57
N LYS A 468 31.05 -38.28 -40.14
CA LYS A 468 30.43 -37.17 -39.40
C LYS A 468 29.72 -37.65 -38.12
N GLY A 469 28.96 -38.74 -38.20
CA GLY A 469 28.24 -39.29 -37.04
C GLY A 469 29.15 -39.80 -35.91
N LYS A 470 30.35 -40.34 -36.23
CA LYS A 470 31.35 -40.72 -35.21
C LYS A 470 31.93 -39.49 -34.51
N LEU A 471 32.27 -38.46 -35.28
CA LEU A 471 32.81 -37.20 -34.74
C LEU A 471 31.79 -36.49 -33.86
N GLU A 472 30.52 -36.45 -34.27
CA GLU A 472 29.42 -35.91 -33.47
C GLU A 472 29.22 -36.69 -32.15
N ALA A 473 29.35 -38.02 -32.17
CA ALA A 473 29.28 -38.83 -30.95
C ALA A 473 30.45 -38.55 -29.99
N MET A 474 31.67 -38.38 -30.51
CA MET A 474 32.84 -37.99 -29.71
C MET A 474 32.67 -36.59 -29.11
N MET A 475 32.19 -35.64 -29.90
CA MET A 475 31.92 -34.26 -29.45
C MET A 475 30.86 -34.24 -28.35
N ALA A 476 29.78 -35.02 -28.48
CA ALA A 476 28.74 -35.12 -27.46
C ALA A 476 29.29 -35.66 -26.12
N ALA A 477 30.23 -36.63 -26.16
CA ALA A 477 30.87 -37.15 -24.95
C ALA A 477 31.76 -36.11 -24.26
N ILE A 478 32.49 -35.30 -25.03
CA ILE A 478 33.31 -34.20 -24.50
C ILE A 478 32.43 -33.10 -23.90
N GLN A 479 31.38 -32.68 -24.61
CA GLN A 479 30.44 -31.67 -24.14
C GLN A 479 29.71 -32.09 -22.86
N ASP A 480 29.35 -33.36 -22.73
CA ASP A 480 28.77 -33.91 -21.48
C ASP A 480 29.76 -33.78 -20.30
N LEU A 481 31.03 -34.11 -20.50
CA LEU A 481 32.06 -33.97 -19.45
C LEU A 481 32.32 -32.50 -19.07
N ILE A 482 32.45 -31.61 -20.06
CA ILE A 482 32.60 -30.17 -19.84
C ILE A 482 31.39 -29.64 -19.07
N GLY A 483 30.17 -30.00 -19.50
CA GLY A 483 28.93 -29.56 -18.85
C GLY A 483 28.81 -30.03 -17.40
N ARG A 484 29.26 -31.26 -17.08
CA ARG A 484 29.28 -31.77 -15.70
C ARG A 484 30.24 -31.00 -14.81
N LEU A 485 31.41 -30.63 -15.32
CA LEU A 485 32.44 -29.91 -14.55
C LEU A 485 32.19 -28.39 -14.45
N THR A 486 31.52 -27.81 -15.44
CA THR A 486 31.30 -26.35 -15.54
C THR A 486 29.89 -25.92 -15.09
N SER A 487 29.00 -26.85 -14.75
CA SER A 487 27.67 -26.50 -14.23
C SER A 487 27.73 -25.58 -13.00
N LEU A 488 26.76 -24.67 -12.87
CA LEU A 488 26.68 -23.73 -11.74
C LEU A 488 26.71 -24.47 -10.38
N ARG A 489 26.01 -25.59 -10.29
CA ARG A 489 26.02 -26.45 -9.09
C ARG A 489 27.42 -26.96 -8.78
N MET A 490 28.16 -27.45 -9.77
CA MET A 490 29.52 -27.95 -9.59
C MET A 490 30.48 -26.81 -9.17
N GLN A 491 30.34 -25.63 -9.77
CA GLN A 491 31.09 -24.44 -9.35
C GLN A 491 30.83 -24.10 -7.88
N HIS A 492 29.57 -24.11 -7.43
CA HIS A 492 29.24 -23.90 -6.02
C HIS A 492 29.87 -24.96 -5.11
N LEU A 493 29.87 -26.24 -5.50
CA LEU A 493 30.51 -27.31 -4.75
C LEU A 493 32.02 -27.06 -4.58
N PHE A 494 32.71 -26.60 -5.63
CA PHE A 494 34.12 -26.22 -5.55
C PHE A 494 34.33 -25.02 -4.62
N MET A 495 33.46 -24.01 -4.66
CA MET A 495 33.54 -22.85 -3.76
C MET A 495 33.33 -23.23 -2.30
N ILE A 496 32.39 -24.15 -2.02
CA ILE A 496 32.15 -24.69 -0.68
C ILE A 496 33.38 -25.46 -0.19
N LEU A 497 34.00 -26.28 -1.03
CA LEU A 497 35.20 -27.05 -0.69
C LEU A 497 36.41 -26.13 -0.44
N ALA A 498 36.55 -25.07 -1.24
CA ALA A 498 37.70 -24.17 -1.18
C ALA A 498 37.65 -23.22 0.03
N SER A 499 36.47 -22.84 0.51
CA SER A 499 36.34 -21.85 1.59
C SER A 499 35.13 -22.10 2.49
N PRO A 500 35.34 -22.41 3.78
CA PRO A 500 34.26 -22.49 4.77
C PRO A 500 33.46 -21.18 4.89
N ARG A 501 34.12 -20.02 4.71
CA ARG A 501 33.47 -18.70 4.75
C ARG A 501 32.42 -18.50 3.66
N TYR A 502 32.54 -19.24 2.55
CA TYR A 502 31.54 -19.22 1.49
C TYR A 502 30.21 -19.79 1.99
N VAL A 503 30.25 -20.88 2.77
CA VAL A 503 29.05 -21.49 3.38
C VAL A 503 28.37 -20.50 4.32
N ASP A 504 29.13 -19.84 5.18
CA ASP A 504 28.60 -18.85 6.12
C ASP A 504 27.93 -17.69 5.39
N ARG A 505 28.57 -17.17 4.33
CA ARG A 505 28.04 -16.08 3.52
C ARG A 505 26.74 -16.47 2.81
N VAL A 506 26.70 -17.63 2.17
CA VAL A 506 25.48 -18.12 1.49
C VAL A 506 24.37 -18.38 2.51
N THR A 507 24.71 -18.94 3.67
CA THR A 507 23.78 -19.15 4.76
C THR A 507 23.16 -17.83 5.24
N GLU A 508 23.97 -16.82 5.52
CA GLU A 508 23.45 -15.51 5.96
C GLU A 508 22.62 -14.83 4.88
N LEU A 509 23.07 -14.88 3.62
CA LEU A 509 22.32 -14.32 2.49
C LEU A 509 20.92 -14.94 2.37
N LEU A 510 20.83 -16.27 2.48
CA LEU A 510 19.55 -16.98 2.41
C LEU A 510 18.67 -16.70 3.64
N HIS A 511 19.25 -16.69 4.84
CA HIS A 511 18.54 -16.32 6.05
C HIS A 511 18.05 -14.87 6.02
N GLN A 512 18.81 -13.94 5.44
CA GLN A 512 18.41 -12.54 5.28
C GLN A 512 17.11 -12.42 4.46
N LYS A 513 16.95 -13.21 3.39
CA LYS A 513 15.71 -13.24 2.60
C LYS A 513 14.50 -13.70 3.43
N LEU A 514 14.68 -14.72 4.27
CA LEU A 514 13.62 -15.17 5.19
C LEU A 514 13.31 -14.11 6.25
N LYS A 515 14.33 -13.53 6.89
CA LYS A 515 14.17 -12.43 7.87
C LYS A 515 13.38 -11.26 7.28
N GLN A 516 13.67 -10.88 6.03
CA GLN A 516 12.94 -9.83 5.32
C GLN A 516 11.48 -10.21 5.08
N ALA A 517 11.19 -11.45 4.71
CA ALA A 517 9.82 -11.93 4.56
C ALA A 517 9.04 -11.89 5.88
N ASP A 518 9.65 -12.31 6.99
CA ASP A 518 9.01 -12.31 8.30
C ASP A 518 8.78 -10.89 8.82
N LEU A 519 9.72 -9.96 8.58
CA LEU A 519 9.53 -8.55 8.88
C LEU A 519 8.33 -7.95 8.12
N LEU A 520 8.16 -8.31 6.84
CA LEU A 520 7.00 -7.88 6.04
C LEU A 520 5.68 -8.42 6.60
N LEU A 521 5.67 -9.64 7.15
CA LEU A 521 4.49 -10.18 7.83
C LEU A 521 4.18 -9.44 9.14
N LEU A 522 5.19 -9.09 9.94
CA LEU A 522 4.99 -8.26 11.13
C LEU A 522 4.41 -6.89 10.76
N LYS A 523 4.88 -6.28 9.65
CA LYS A 523 4.31 -5.04 9.12
C LYS A 523 2.86 -5.21 8.69
N LYS A 524 2.51 -6.32 8.04
CA LYS A 524 1.12 -6.66 7.71
C LYS A 524 0.26 -6.71 8.97
N GLU A 525 0.68 -7.43 10.01
CA GLU A 525 -0.06 -7.53 11.27
C GLU A 525 -0.27 -6.16 11.93
N HIS A 526 0.74 -5.28 11.86
CA HIS A 526 0.61 -3.92 12.33
C HIS A 526 -0.40 -3.09 11.51
N MET A 527 -0.48 -3.28 10.19
CA MET A 527 -1.52 -2.64 9.37
C MET A 527 -2.92 -3.17 9.71
N VAL A 528 -3.06 -4.48 9.99
CA VAL A 528 -4.34 -5.07 10.46
C VAL A 528 -4.82 -4.40 11.74
N LYS A 529 -3.91 -4.19 12.72
CA LYS A 529 -4.23 -3.47 13.96
C LYS A 529 -4.70 -2.05 13.67
N LYS A 530 -3.96 -1.29 12.86
CA LYS A 530 -4.35 0.09 12.48
C LYS A 530 -5.69 0.15 11.75
N ARG A 531 -6.00 -0.83 10.90
CA ARG A 531 -7.30 -0.93 10.23
C ARG A 531 -8.41 -1.19 11.24
N GLN A 532 -8.17 -2.04 12.23
CA GLN A 532 -9.11 -2.31 13.30
C GLN A 532 -9.36 -1.06 14.17
N ASP A 533 -8.31 -0.33 14.54
CA ASP A 533 -8.41 0.93 15.30
C ASP A 533 -9.27 1.97 14.54
N ALA A 534 -9.05 2.12 13.23
CA ALA A 534 -9.83 3.02 12.39
C ALA A 534 -11.30 2.59 12.24
N LEU A 535 -11.58 1.28 12.28
CA LEU A 535 -12.93 0.73 12.24
C LEU A 535 -13.66 0.96 13.57
N GLU A 536 -12.97 0.81 14.70
CA GLU A 536 -13.51 1.10 16.03
C GLU A 536 -13.80 2.60 16.21
N GLU A 537 -12.92 3.47 15.71
CA GLU A 537 -13.17 4.91 15.69
C GLU A 537 -14.42 5.25 14.86
N GLN A 538 -14.57 4.67 13.67
CA GLN A 538 -15.78 4.84 12.85
C GLN A 538 -17.04 4.38 13.61
N ALA A 539 -17.01 3.18 14.19
CA ALA A 539 -18.13 2.60 14.94
C ALA A 539 -18.52 3.45 16.16
N ASN A 540 -17.57 4.19 16.75
CA ASN A 540 -17.82 5.12 17.84
C ASN A 540 -18.39 6.48 17.39
N LEU A 541 -18.10 6.92 16.16
CA LEU A 541 -18.51 8.22 15.63
C LEU A 541 -19.89 8.18 14.96
N GLU A 542 -20.22 7.11 14.24
CA GLU A 542 -21.52 6.92 13.57
C GLU A 542 -22.74 7.12 14.49
N PRO A 543 -22.85 6.45 15.66
CA PRO A 543 -24.00 6.64 16.54
C PRO A 543 -24.09 8.05 17.11
N LYS A 544 -22.94 8.73 17.32
CA LYS A 544 -22.91 10.12 17.79
C LYS A 544 -23.42 11.07 16.70
N LEU A 545 -23.04 10.83 15.45
CA LEU A 545 -23.55 11.57 14.31
C LEU A 545 -25.07 11.39 14.16
N ASP A 546 -25.58 10.17 14.28
CA ASP A 546 -27.02 9.89 14.16
C ASP A 546 -27.82 10.62 15.24
N VAL A 547 -27.36 10.57 16.49
CA VAL A 547 -27.99 11.31 17.60
C VAL A 547 -27.93 12.83 17.36
N LEU A 548 -26.81 13.35 16.88
CA LEU A 548 -26.66 14.78 16.56
C LEU A 548 -27.59 15.21 15.43
N VAL A 549 -27.69 14.42 14.37
CA VAL A 549 -28.58 14.67 13.23
C VAL A 549 -30.03 14.67 13.69
N GLN A 550 -30.44 13.68 14.49
CA GLN A 550 -31.80 13.59 15.00
C GLN A 550 -32.15 14.80 15.88
N LYS A 551 -31.29 15.14 16.85
CA LYS A 551 -31.47 16.33 17.70
C LYS A 551 -31.53 17.62 16.88
N THR A 552 -30.75 17.72 15.82
CA THR A 552 -30.72 18.92 14.97
C THR A 552 -31.99 19.03 14.10
N LYS A 553 -32.55 17.91 13.63
CA LYS A 553 -33.86 17.87 12.95
C LYS A 553 -34.99 18.26 13.89
N ASP A 554 -34.96 17.79 15.13
CA ASP A 554 -35.97 18.14 16.13
C ASP A 554 -35.89 19.63 16.50
N LEU A 555 -34.68 20.18 16.63
CA LEU A 555 -34.43 21.60 16.80
C LEU A 555 -34.97 22.44 15.62
N GLN A 556 -34.75 21.98 14.39
CA GLN A 556 -35.27 22.63 13.19
C GLN A 556 -36.81 22.73 13.23
N LYS A 557 -37.49 21.62 13.53
CA LYS A 557 -38.96 21.58 13.64
C LYS A 557 -39.49 22.52 14.72
N LEU A 558 -38.80 22.60 15.86
CA LEU A 558 -39.17 23.50 16.96
C LEU A 558 -39.09 24.97 16.55
N ILE A 559 -38.04 25.35 15.80
CA ILE A 559 -37.87 26.72 15.29
C ILE A 559 -38.93 27.04 14.22
N GLU A 560 -39.16 26.12 13.28
CA GLU A 560 -40.20 26.27 12.23
C GLU A 560 -41.58 26.46 12.84
N ALA A 561 -41.93 25.67 13.86
CA ALA A 561 -43.20 25.77 14.58
C ALA A 561 -43.33 27.09 15.35
N ASP A 562 -42.25 27.59 15.98
CA ASP A 562 -42.26 28.88 16.69
C ASP A 562 -42.48 30.05 15.73
N ILE A 563 -41.74 30.07 14.62
CA ILE A 563 -41.90 31.10 13.58
C ILE A 563 -43.30 31.01 12.96
N SER A 564 -43.79 29.81 12.66
CA SER A 564 -45.13 29.59 12.09
C SER A 564 -46.23 30.19 12.96
N LYS A 565 -46.17 29.98 14.29
CA LYS A 565 -47.12 30.58 15.25
C LYS A 565 -47.14 32.10 15.19
N ARG A 566 -45.99 32.75 14.97
CA ARG A 566 -45.88 34.22 14.84
C ARG A 566 -46.48 34.76 13.55
N TYR A 567 -46.73 33.89 12.57
CA TYR A 567 -47.30 34.23 11.27
C TYR A 567 -48.66 33.53 11.05
N SER A 568 -49.49 33.44 12.08
CA SER A 568 -50.86 32.90 11.98
C SER A 568 -50.93 31.46 11.46
N GLY A 569 -49.93 30.64 11.75
CA GLY A 569 -49.90 29.23 11.35
C GLY A 569 -49.39 28.98 9.93
N ARG A 570 -48.76 29.98 9.30
CA ARG A 570 -48.14 29.83 7.97
C ARG A 570 -47.05 28.76 7.97
N PRO A 571 -46.94 27.91 6.93
CA PRO A 571 -45.86 26.93 6.83
C PRO A 571 -44.51 27.65 6.72
N VAL A 572 -43.50 27.18 7.46
CA VAL A 572 -42.13 27.72 7.48
C VAL A 572 -41.17 26.59 7.16
N ASN A 573 -40.25 26.80 6.22
CA ASN A 573 -39.22 25.83 5.87
C ASN A 573 -37.83 26.43 6.07
N LEU A 574 -37.00 25.78 6.88
CA LEU A 574 -35.58 26.10 6.99
C LEU A 574 -34.79 25.33 5.93
N MET A 575 -34.38 26.04 4.89
CA MET A 575 -33.72 25.48 3.71
C MET A 575 -32.20 25.44 3.89
N GLY A 576 -31.54 24.48 3.23
CA GLY A 576 -30.07 24.36 3.23
C GLY A 576 -29.49 23.61 4.43
N ALA A 577 -30.31 22.93 5.23
CA ALA A 577 -29.83 21.96 6.22
C ALA A 577 -29.52 20.61 5.54
N THR A 578 -28.24 20.36 5.26
CA THR A 578 -27.76 19.06 4.80
C THR A 578 -27.42 18.19 6.01
N PHE A 579 -28.32 17.26 6.34
CA PHE A 579 -28.14 16.28 7.41
C PHE A 579 -27.23 15.13 7.00
#